data_AF-A0A829Y671-F1
#
_entry.id   AF-A0A829Y671-F1
#
_cell.length_a   1.000
_cell.length_b   1.000
_cell.length_c   1.000
_cell.angle_alpha   90.00
_cell.angle_beta   90.00
_cell.angle_gamma   90.00
#
_symmetry.space_group_name_H-M   'P 1'
#
loop_
_entity.id
_entity.type
_entity.pdbx_description
1 polymer ?
#
loop_
_entity_poly.entity_id
_entity_poly.type
_entity_poly.pdbx_seq_one_letter_code
_entity_poly.pdbx_strand_id
1 'polypeptide(L)'
;MSTPHAELSAALKEQLQPLVLRELDLFRRTALNTLAGTDLRAEAKQAIQTILASGAIRLPPSIELNSFVQEMAAEIMGYGPIEPYLHDDSISEVMVNGPNRIYVERDGLLSAVPARFISAESLMRVIERIVAPLGRRIDEGVPMVDGRLPDGSRVNAIIPPLSLIGPILTIRRFAGQRYSMVKLVNIGALTAAMAEFLRICVQYRKNIIVSGGTGTGKTTFLNALSEYISSSERIVTIEDAAELRLAQPHVLSLEARPANVEGRGEVTIRDLVRNALRMRPDRIIVGECRGGEALDMLQAMNTGHDGSLTTGHANSPRDLLSRLEVMVLMAGMELPVRAIREQIASAVDVIVQLSRFSDGRRRVTAIVAVERLEGDVILTQPLFHFRQKGIGARGAVVGSFQGHGQPPAFYEALDEAGVHLDRSIFSDVG
;
A
#
# COMPACT_ATOMS: atom_id res chain seq x y z
N MET A 1 15.69 11.17 -24.16
CA MET A 1 16.96 10.92 -24.88
C MET A 1 18.06 10.87 -23.85
N SER A 2 18.84 9.80 -23.80
CA SER A 2 20.03 9.71 -22.93
C SER A 2 21.01 10.79 -23.36
N THR A 3 21.66 11.46 -22.41
CA THR A 3 22.78 12.34 -22.76
C THR A 3 23.96 11.48 -23.22
N PRO A 4 24.81 11.94 -24.16
CA PRO A 4 26.00 11.20 -24.62
C PRO A 4 26.91 10.74 -23.46
N HIS A 5 26.90 11.50 -22.38
CA HIS A 5 27.62 11.21 -21.15
C HIS A 5 27.09 9.98 -20.40
N ALA A 6 25.76 9.80 -20.34
CA ALA A 6 25.14 8.66 -19.69
C ALA A 6 25.39 7.34 -20.45
N GLU A 7 25.42 7.39 -21.79
CA GLU A 7 25.72 6.23 -22.64
C GLU A 7 27.19 5.81 -22.51
N LEU A 8 28.11 6.78 -22.46
CA LEU A 8 29.52 6.53 -22.22
C LEU A 8 29.78 5.93 -20.83
N SER A 9 29.11 6.46 -19.80
CA SER A 9 29.17 5.89 -18.44
C SER A 9 28.67 4.45 -18.44
N ALA A 10 27.49 4.16 -19.02
CA ALA A 10 26.93 2.82 -19.07
C ALA A 10 27.87 1.80 -19.75
N ALA A 11 28.47 2.16 -20.88
CA ALA A 11 29.42 1.29 -21.58
C ALA A 11 30.67 0.97 -20.74
N LEU A 12 31.20 1.96 -20.01
CA LEU A 12 32.34 1.74 -19.10
C LEU A 12 31.96 0.84 -17.93
N LYS A 13 30.74 0.98 -17.40
CA LYS A 13 30.23 0.13 -16.34
C LYS A 13 30.06 -1.32 -16.80
N GLU A 14 29.56 -1.54 -18.02
CA GLU A 14 29.40 -2.86 -18.63
C GLU A 14 30.74 -3.59 -18.79
N GLN A 15 31.78 -2.87 -19.21
CA GLN A 15 33.14 -3.41 -19.30
C GLN A 15 33.77 -3.70 -17.94
N LEU A 16 33.52 -2.85 -16.95
CA LEU A 16 34.15 -2.93 -15.63
C LEU A 16 33.51 -4.00 -14.73
N GLN A 17 32.20 -4.19 -14.83
CA GLN A 17 31.45 -5.11 -13.99
C GLN A 17 32.02 -6.55 -13.94
N PRO A 18 32.33 -7.24 -15.05
CA PRO A 18 32.88 -8.60 -15.00
C PRO A 18 34.28 -8.66 -14.36
N LEU A 19 35.08 -7.59 -14.51
CA LEU A 19 36.41 -7.51 -13.90
C LEU A 19 36.31 -7.41 -12.38
N VAL A 20 35.41 -6.56 -11.89
CA VAL A 20 35.19 -6.37 -10.44
C VAL A 20 34.63 -7.65 -9.82
N LEU A 21 33.67 -8.31 -10.46
CA LEU A 21 33.11 -9.57 -9.96
C LEU A 21 34.18 -10.66 -9.86
N ARG A 22 35.07 -10.77 -10.86
CA ARG A 22 36.19 -11.71 -10.83
C ARG A 22 37.18 -11.40 -9.70
N GLU A 23 37.48 -10.13 -9.49
CA GLU A 23 38.36 -9.67 -8.41
C GLU A 23 37.77 -10.01 -7.04
N LEU A 24 36.46 -9.77 -6.84
CA LEU A 24 35.75 -10.10 -5.60
C LEU A 24 35.67 -11.62 -5.36
N ASP A 25 35.46 -12.42 -6.41
CA ASP A 25 35.46 -13.88 -6.30
C ASP A 25 36.84 -14.45 -5.93
N LEU A 26 37.91 -13.89 -6.52
CA LEU A 26 39.28 -14.24 -6.15
C LEU A 26 39.54 -13.89 -4.68
N PHE A 27 39.15 -12.70 -4.26
CA PHE A 27 39.29 -12.24 -2.88
C PHE A 27 38.57 -13.16 -1.89
N ARG A 28 37.32 -13.53 -2.19
CA ARG A 28 36.52 -14.48 -1.38
C ARG A 28 37.16 -15.86 -1.26
N ARG A 29 37.75 -16.38 -2.35
CA ARG A 29 38.44 -17.67 -2.34
C ARG A 29 39.74 -17.66 -1.54
N THR A 30 40.42 -16.51 -1.47
CA THR A 30 41.63 -16.35 -0.65
C THR A 30 41.34 -16.04 0.82
N ALA A 31 40.21 -15.40 1.14
CA ALA A 31 39.84 -14.95 2.48
C ALA A 31 39.17 -16.03 3.37
N LEU A 32 39.53 -17.30 3.21
CA LEU A 32 38.82 -18.52 3.62
C LEU A 32 38.32 -18.64 5.09
N ASN A 33 38.47 -17.68 6.01
CA ASN A 33 38.01 -17.85 7.41
C ASN A 33 37.68 -16.55 8.21
N THR A 34 37.54 -15.37 7.60
CA THR A 34 37.36 -14.09 8.36
C THR A 34 36.15 -13.24 7.95
N LEU A 35 35.09 -13.84 7.40
CA LEU A 35 33.93 -13.10 6.86
C LEU A 35 32.81 -12.81 7.87
N ALA A 36 33.15 -12.65 9.15
CA ALA A 36 32.22 -12.11 10.15
C ALA A 36 32.53 -10.61 10.36
N GLY A 37 32.03 -9.75 9.47
CA GLY A 37 32.02 -8.30 9.68
C GLY A 37 32.68 -7.42 8.63
N THR A 38 33.05 -7.93 7.44
CA THR A 38 33.56 -7.06 6.36
C THR A 38 32.43 -6.31 5.65
N ASP A 39 32.62 -5.00 5.46
CA ASP A 39 31.76 -4.17 4.62
C ASP A 39 32.04 -4.49 3.14
N LEU A 40 31.26 -5.44 2.60
CA LEU A 40 31.36 -5.88 1.20
C LEU A 40 31.26 -4.72 0.19
N ARG A 41 30.62 -3.61 0.57
CA ARG A 41 30.53 -2.43 -0.29
C ARG A 41 31.85 -1.68 -0.32
N ALA A 42 32.57 -1.62 0.80
CA ALA A 42 33.91 -1.06 0.86
C ALA A 42 34.90 -1.90 0.03
N GLU A 43 34.81 -3.23 0.10
CA GLU A 43 35.62 -4.14 -0.72
C GLU A 43 35.37 -3.94 -2.22
N ALA A 44 34.10 -3.85 -2.64
CA ALA A 44 33.75 -3.58 -4.03
C ALA A 44 34.32 -2.23 -4.52
N LYS A 45 34.23 -1.17 -3.70
CA LYS A 45 34.82 0.14 -4.02
C LYS A 45 36.34 0.04 -4.18
N GLN A 46 37.02 -0.69 -3.30
CA GLN A 46 38.46 -0.89 -3.37
C GLN A 46 38.86 -1.66 -4.64
N ALA A 47 38.14 -2.74 -4.97
CA ALA A 47 38.38 -3.51 -6.19
C ALA A 47 38.20 -2.64 -7.45
N ILE A 48 37.13 -1.84 -7.51
CA ILE A 48 36.89 -0.87 -8.59
C ILE A 48 38.07 0.10 -8.72
N GLN A 49 38.51 0.70 -7.60
CA GLN A 49 39.63 1.64 -7.59
C GLN A 49 40.94 1.00 -8.05
N THR A 50 41.24 -0.22 -7.63
CA THR A 50 42.43 -0.98 -8.06
C THR A 50 42.40 -1.25 -9.56
N ILE A 51 41.26 -1.67 -10.12
CA ILE A 51 41.12 -1.94 -11.55
C ILE A 51 41.30 -0.64 -12.35
N LEU A 52 40.72 0.47 -11.91
CA LEU A 52 40.89 1.78 -12.54
C LEU A 52 42.35 2.28 -12.46
N ALA A 53 43.01 2.09 -11.32
CA ALA A 53 44.42 2.47 -11.11
C ALA A 53 45.39 1.64 -11.97
N SER A 54 45.07 0.38 -12.27
CA SER A 54 45.87 -0.47 -13.17
C SER A 54 45.84 0.00 -14.64
N GLY A 55 44.92 0.91 -14.97
CA GLY A 55 44.75 1.42 -16.33
C GLY A 55 43.98 0.49 -17.27
N ALA A 56 43.41 -0.61 -16.75
CA ALA A 56 42.57 -1.54 -17.51
C ALA A 56 41.34 -0.84 -18.13
N ILE A 57 40.78 0.15 -17.43
CA ILE A 57 39.71 1.02 -17.91
C ILE A 57 40.08 2.46 -17.57
N ARG A 58 40.05 3.35 -18.57
CA ARG A 58 40.31 4.78 -18.39
C ARG A 58 39.00 5.55 -18.38
N LEU A 59 38.75 6.28 -17.29
CA LEU A 59 37.60 7.18 -17.22
C LEU A 59 37.87 8.47 -18.02
N PRO A 60 36.93 8.91 -18.87
CA PRO A 60 36.94 10.22 -19.48
C PRO A 60 36.97 11.34 -18.42
N PRO A 61 37.60 12.50 -18.69
CA PRO A 61 37.61 13.63 -17.74
C PRO A 61 36.22 14.16 -17.37
N SER A 62 35.21 13.88 -18.20
CA SER A 62 33.84 14.26 -17.94
C SER A 62 33.17 13.42 -16.84
N ILE A 63 33.68 12.22 -16.54
CA ILE A 63 33.13 11.31 -15.53
C ILE A 63 33.89 11.49 -14.23
N GLU A 64 33.19 11.88 -13.16
CA GLU A 64 33.77 12.07 -11.85
C GLU A 64 34.01 10.70 -11.18
N LEU A 65 35.26 10.45 -10.77
CA LEU A 65 35.71 9.14 -10.29
C LEU A 65 34.90 8.65 -9.09
N ASN A 66 34.62 9.52 -8.09
CA ASN A 66 33.95 9.06 -6.88
C ASN A 66 32.49 8.72 -7.15
N SER A 67 31.76 9.57 -7.88
CA SER A 67 30.40 9.27 -8.35
C SER A 67 30.35 7.95 -9.14
N PHE A 68 31.28 7.73 -10.09
CA PHE A 68 31.31 6.49 -10.86
C PHE A 68 31.58 5.26 -9.99
N VAL A 69 32.53 5.33 -9.06
CA VAL A 69 32.85 4.24 -8.11
C VAL A 69 31.65 3.95 -7.20
N GLN A 70 30.95 4.97 -6.71
CA GLN A 70 29.76 4.81 -5.87
C GLN A 70 28.62 4.13 -6.64
N GLU A 71 28.35 4.58 -7.87
CA GLU A 71 27.32 3.99 -8.73
C GLU A 71 27.65 2.54 -9.09
N MET A 72 28.92 2.24 -9.41
CA MET A 72 29.35 0.87 -9.69
C MET A 72 29.26 -0.04 -8.47
N ALA A 73 29.63 0.45 -7.30
CA ALA A 73 29.47 -0.31 -6.05
C ALA A 73 27.99 -0.56 -5.72
N ALA A 74 27.12 0.42 -5.97
CA ALA A 74 25.67 0.26 -5.84
C ALA A 74 25.11 -0.81 -6.79
N GLU A 75 25.59 -0.84 -8.04
CA GLU A 75 25.22 -1.86 -9.02
C GLU A 75 25.62 -3.27 -8.56
N ILE A 76 26.86 -3.41 -8.11
CA ILE A 76 27.44 -4.72 -7.78
C ILE A 76 26.91 -5.23 -6.45
N MET A 77 26.78 -4.37 -5.43
CA MET A 77 26.49 -4.79 -4.05
C MET A 77 25.14 -4.28 -3.50
N GLY A 78 24.58 -3.21 -4.07
CA GLY A 78 23.36 -2.53 -3.58
C GLY A 78 22.11 -2.87 -4.38
N TYR A 79 21.24 -1.90 -4.63
CA TYR A 79 20.07 -2.06 -5.50
C TYR A 79 20.28 -1.44 -6.89
N GLY A 80 21.54 -1.18 -7.27
CA GLY A 80 21.90 -0.52 -8.51
C GLY A 80 21.27 0.87 -8.65
N PRO A 81 20.77 1.22 -9.85
CA PRO A 81 20.30 2.58 -10.16
C PRO A 81 19.04 2.97 -9.38
N ILE A 82 18.33 2.01 -8.76
CA ILE A 82 17.12 2.29 -7.98
C ILE A 82 17.41 2.61 -6.50
N GLU A 83 18.63 2.36 -6.03
CA GLU A 83 18.99 2.53 -4.61
C GLU A 83 18.71 3.95 -4.08
N PRO A 84 19.05 5.06 -4.79
CA PRO A 84 18.73 6.41 -4.32
C PRO A 84 17.22 6.63 -4.15
N TYR A 85 16.40 6.03 -5.01
CA TYR A 85 14.94 6.17 -4.94
C TYR A 85 14.32 5.34 -3.83
N LEU A 86 14.94 4.20 -3.49
CA LEU A 86 14.55 3.40 -2.33
C LEU A 86 14.87 4.06 -0.99
N HIS A 87 15.80 5.02 -0.97
CA HIS A 87 16.15 5.80 0.21
C HIS A 87 15.44 7.16 0.31
N ASP A 88 14.79 7.64 -0.76
CA ASP A 88 14.04 8.90 -0.75
C ASP A 88 12.63 8.68 -0.18
N ASP A 89 12.40 9.06 1.07
CA ASP A 89 11.12 8.91 1.78
C ASP A 89 9.91 9.58 1.12
N SER A 90 10.11 10.48 0.15
CA SER A 90 9.00 11.04 -0.63
C SER A 90 8.52 10.13 -1.76
N ILE A 91 9.26 9.06 -2.08
CA ILE A 91 8.92 8.08 -3.11
C ILE A 91 8.12 6.93 -2.48
N SER A 92 6.90 6.73 -2.96
CA SER A 92 6.00 5.65 -2.51
C SER A 92 6.17 4.36 -3.32
N GLU A 93 6.64 4.44 -4.57
CA GLU A 93 6.72 3.30 -5.46
C GLU A 93 7.86 3.46 -6.48
N VAL A 94 8.56 2.37 -6.77
CA VAL A 94 9.59 2.28 -7.81
C VAL A 94 9.20 1.16 -8.77
N MET A 95 9.10 1.48 -10.06
CA MET A 95 8.72 0.56 -11.13
C MET A 95 9.81 0.51 -12.20
N VAL A 96 10.38 -0.67 -12.41
CA VAL A 96 11.40 -0.94 -13.42
C VAL A 96 10.73 -1.76 -14.53
N ASN A 97 10.43 -1.10 -15.64
CA ASN A 97 9.74 -1.68 -16.80
C ASN A 97 10.78 -2.10 -17.85
N GLY A 98 11.62 -3.07 -17.48
CA GLY A 98 12.84 -3.42 -18.21
C GLY A 98 14.05 -2.56 -17.81
N PRO A 99 15.27 -2.94 -18.23
CA PRO A 99 16.51 -2.32 -17.75
C PRO A 99 16.63 -0.83 -18.08
N ASN A 100 15.93 -0.35 -19.12
CA ASN A 100 16.08 1.00 -19.65
C ASN A 100 15.01 2.00 -19.20
N ARG A 101 13.98 1.57 -18.47
CA ARG A 101 12.82 2.41 -18.15
C ARG A 101 12.45 2.27 -16.68
N ILE A 102 12.73 3.30 -15.90
CA ILE A 102 12.40 3.36 -14.47
C ILE A 102 11.42 4.51 -14.24
N TYR A 103 10.37 4.23 -13.47
CA TYR A 103 9.38 5.19 -13.01
C TYR A 103 9.36 5.21 -11.49
N VAL A 104 9.05 6.37 -10.92
CA VAL A 104 8.82 6.55 -9.49
C VAL A 104 7.49 7.25 -9.26
N GLU A 105 6.77 6.85 -8.22
CA GLU A 105 5.62 7.62 -7.70
C GLU A 105 6.10 8.54 -6.58
N ARG A 106 5.89 9.85 -6.75
CA ARG A 106 6.11 10.88 -5.72
C ARG A 106 4.82 11.65 -5.53
N ASP A 107 4.35 11.75 -4.29
CA ASP A 107 3.10 12.46 -3.94
C ASP A 107 1.88 12.01 -4.78
N GLY A 108 1.82 10.74 -5.17
CA GLY A 108 0.75 10.19 -6.00
C GLY A 108 0.87 10.46 -7.50
N LEU A 109 1.96 11.10 -7.95
CA LEU A 109 2.26 11.39 -9.35
C LEU A 109 3.38 10.49 -9.86
N LEU A 110 3.13 9.84 -11.00
CA LEU A 110 4.08 8.99 -11.68
C LEU A 110 5.00 9.83 -12.57
N SER A 111 6.31 9.59 -12.48
CA SER A 111 7.30 10.24 -13.35
C SER A 111 8.40 9.28 -13.76
N ALA A 112 8.86 9.40 -15.01
CA ALA A 112 10.03 8.68 -15.48
C ALA A 112 11.31 9.33 -14.93
N VAL A 113 12.27 8.51 -14.52
CA VAL A 113 13.58 8.97 -14.05
C VAL A 113 14.66 8.65 -15.08
N PRO A 114 15.77 9.41 -15.14
CA PRO A 114 16.84 9.16 -16.12
C PRO A 114 17.66 7.91 -15.81
N ALA A 115 17.54 7.34 -14.61
CA ALA A 115 18.26 6.16 -14.16
C ALA A 115 17.90 4.90 -14.98
N ARG A 116 18.90 4.04 -15.21
CA ARG A 116 18.79 2.81 -16.00
C ARG A 116 19.77 1.77 -15.47
N PHE A 117 19.39 0.50 -15.60
CA PHE A 117 20.31 -0.62 -15.39
C PHE A 117 21.22 -0.77 -16.60
N ILE A 118 22.44 -1.26 -16.36
CA ILE A 118 23.43 -1.47 -17.42
C ILE A 118 22.94 -2.53 -18.42
N SER A 119 22.29 -3.59 -17.91
CA SER A 119 21.78 -4.69 -18.74
C SER A 119 20.62 -5.41 -18.05
N ALA A 120 19.96 -6.31 -18.79
CA ALA A 120 18.92 -7.18 -18.24
C ALA A 120 19.48 -8.12 -17.16
N GLU A 121 20.71 -8.60 -17.32
CA GLU A 121 21.43 -9.45 -16.37
C GLU A 121 21.78 -8.69 -15.08
N SER A 122 22.08 -7.39 -15.20
CA SER A 122 22.27 -6.53 -14.02
C SER A 122 20.98 -6.41 -13.21
N LEU A 123 19.85 -6.16 -13.88
CA LEU A 123 18.54 -6.11 -13.23
C LEU A 123 18.15 -7.48 -12.62
N MET A 124 18.41 -8.59 -13.32
CA MET A 124 18.20 -9.94 -12.78
C MET A 124 18.95 -10.16 -11.46
N ARG A 125 20.23 -9.80 -11.38
CA ARG A 125 21.02 -9.92 -10.15
C ARG A 125 20.46 -9.09 -9.00
N VAL A 126 19.91 -7.90 -9.30
CA VAL A 126 19.24 -7.08 -8.28
C VAL A 126 17.93 -7.73 -7.82
N ILE A 127 17.13 -8.28 -8.73
CA ILE A 127 15.91 -9.01 -8.40
C ILE A 127 16.25 -10.23 -7.52
N GLU A 128 17.23 -11.05 -7.90
CA GLU A 128 17.69 -12.20 -7.11
C GLU A 128 18.14 -11.79 -5.71
N ARG A 129 18.88 -10.68 -5.59
CA ARG A 129 19.33 -10.14 -4.30
C ARG A 129 18.18 -9.68 -3.40
N ILE A 130 17.13 -9.11 -3.99
CA ILE A 130 15.94 -8.69 -3.25
C ILE A 130 15.13 -9.91 -2.78
N VAL A 131 15.03 -10.94 -3.63
CA VAL A 131 14.14 -12.09 -3.43
C VAL A 131 14.78 -13.19 -2.56
N ALA A 132 16.10 -13.36 -2.62
CA ALA A 132 16.82 -14.42 -1.89
C ALA A 132 16.64 -14.37 -0.36
N PRO A 133 16.72 -13.20 0.32
CA PRO A 133 16.47 -13.11 1.76
C PRO A 133 15.04 -13.51 2.17
N LEU A 134 14.10 -13.50 1.23
CA LEU A 134 12.71 -13.89 1.47
C LEU A 134 12.51 -15.41 1.42
N GLY A 135 13.56 -16.19 1.16
CA GLY A 135 13.47 -17.64 0.94
C GLY A 135 12.70 -17.99 -0.33
N ARG A 136 12.57 -17.04 -1.26
CA ARG A 136 11.88 -17.21 -2.54
C ARG A 136 12.91 -17.42 -3.65
N ARG A 137 12.47 -18.02 -4.74
CA ARG A 137 13.28 -18.23 -5.96
C ARG A 137 12.58 -17.56 -7.14
N ILE A 138 13.40 -17.08 -8.08
CA ILE A 138 12.94 -16.58 -9.36
C ILE A 138 13.93 -17.01 -10.44
N ASP A 139 13.46 -17.80 -11.39
CA ASP A 139 14.24 -18.38 -12.49
C ASP A 139 13.28 -18.81 -13.62
N GLU A 140 13.78 -19.40 -14.70
CA GLU A 140 12.93 -19.82 -15.83
C GLU A 140 11.84 -20.83 -15.44
N GLY A 141 12.03 -21.60 -14.36
CA GLY A 141 11.03 -22.52 -13.82
C GLY A 141 9.99 -21.83 -12.94
N VAL A 142 10.36 -20.75 -12.26
CA VAL A 142 9.47 -19.90 -11.44
C VAL A 142 9.64 -18.42 -11.86
N PRO A 143 9.09 -18.02 -13.02
CA PRO A 143 9.41 -16.73 -13.66
C PRO A 143 8.68 -15.52 -13.08
N MET A 144 7.99 -15.67 -11.95
CA MET A 144 7.33 -14.57 -11.25
C MET A 144 7.39 -14.78 -9.74
N VAL A 145 7.45 -13.68 -9.00
CA VAL A 145 7.51 -13.72 -7.55
C VAL A 145 6.81 -12.51 -6.94
N ASP A 146 6.09 -12.76 -5.86
CA ASP A 146 5.56 -11.76 -4.95
C ASP A 146 6.15 -11.97 -3.56
N GLY A 147 6.46 -10.87 -2.88
CA GLY A 147 7.10 -10.93 -1.58
C GLY A 147 6.96 -9.65 -0.76
N ARG A 148 7.36 -9.77 0.50
CA ARG A 148 7.40 -8.68 1.47
C ARG A 148 8.82 -8.56 2.01
N LEU A 149 9.40 -7.38 1.85
CA LEU A 149 10.73 -7.04 2.34
C LEU A 149 10.74 -6.85 3.86
N PRO A 150 11.90 -6.96 4.54
CA PRO A 150 12.00 -6.80 5.99
C PRO A 150 11.52 -5.43 6.52
N ASP A 151 11.60 -4.38 5.70
CA ASP A 151 11.10 -3.04 6.01
C ASP A 151 9.56 -2.93 5.87
N GLY A 152 8.91 -3.99 5.39
CA GLY A 152 7.48 -4.07 5.13
C GLY A 152 7.08 -3.74 3.69
N SER A 153 8.01 -3.31 2.84
CA SER A 153 7.75 -2.97 1.44
C SER A 153 7.31 -4.20 0.65
N ARG A 154 6.43 -4.02 -0.33
CA ARG A 154 5.98 -5.10 -1.21
C ARG A 154 6.82 -5.12 -2.47
N VAL A 155 7.23 -6.32 -2.88
CA VAL A 155 7.96 -6.55 -4.12
C VAL A 155 7.19 -7.49 -5.02
N ASN A 156 7.12 -7.14 -6.31
CA ASN A 156 6.68 -8.03 -7.37
C ASN A 156 7.75 -8.02 -8.47
N ALA A 157 8.11 -9.20 -8.98
CA ALA A 157 9.02 -9.32 -10.10
C ALA A 157 8.52 -10.37 -11.10
N ILE A 158 8.72 -10.08 -12.39
CA ILE A 158 8.35 -10.96 -13.51
C ILE A 158 9.50 -10.96 -14.52
N ILE A 159 9.93 -12.13 -14.97
CA ILE A 159 11.10 -12.30 -15.85
C ILE A 159 10.72 -13.02 -17.15
N PRO A 160 11.59 -13.01 -18.18
CA PRO A 160 11.40 -13.85 -19.37
C PRO A 160 11.24 -15.34 -18.99
N PRO A 161 10.45 -16.12 -19.76
CA PRO A 161 9.77 -15.73 -21.00
C PRO A 161 8.42 -15.01 -20.80
N LEU A 162 7.93 -14.84 -19.56
CA LEU A 162 6.64 -14.16 -19.30
C LEU A 162 6.67 -12.68 -19.68
N SER A 163 7.78 -12.01 -19.40
CA SER A 163 7.97 -10.61 -19.79
C SER A 163 8.73 -10.52 -21.12
N LEU A 164 8.08 -9.91 -22.12
CA LEU A 164 8.65 -9.68 -23.45
C LEU A 164 9.61 -8.48 -23.51
N ILE A 165 9.72 -7.71 -22.42
CA ILE A 165 10.56 -6.51 -22.35
C ILE A 165 11.77 -6.68 -21.42
N GLY A 166 12.12 -7.92 -21.12
CA GLY A 166 13.13 -8.27 -20.11
C GLY A 166 12.56 -8.28 -18.69
N PRO A 167 13.41 -8.37 -17.66
CA PRO A 167 12.97 -8.43 -16.28
C PRO A 167 12.18 -7.16 -15.88
N ILE A 168 11.11 -7.34 -15.10
CA ILE A 168 10.28 -6.28 -14.54
C ILE A 168 10.32 -6.39 -13.02
N LEU A 169 10.42 -5.25 -12.34
CA LEU A 169 10.44 -5.16 -10.88
C LEU A 169 9.57 -4.00 -10.42
N THR A 170 8.65 -4.25 -9.51
CA THR A 170 7.86 -3.22 -8.83
C THR A 170 8.10 -3.33 -7.34
N ILE A 171 8.53 -2.22 -6.71
CA ILE A 171 8.67 -2.10 -5.26
C ILE A 171 7.71 -1.02 -4.79
N ARG A 172 6.65 -1.42 -4.11
CA ARG A 172 5.75 -0.50 -3.40
C ARG A 172 6.27 -0.35 -1.98
N ARG A 173 6.83 0.82 -1.68
CA ARG A 173 7.47 1.08 -0.41
C ARG A 173 6.43 1.14 0.71
N PHE A 174 6.80 0.57 1.84
CA PHE A 174 6.04 0.77 3.06
C PHE A 174 6.28 2.19 3.56
N ALA A 175 5.24 3.03 3.57
CA ALA A 175 5.37 4.40 4.04
C ALA A 175 5.75 4.39 5.54
N GLY A 176 6.96 4.86 5.87
CA GLY A 176 7.44 4.93 7.25
C GLY A 176 6.63 5.89 8.13
N GLN A 177 5.97 6.90 7.53
CA GLN A 177 5.13 7.86 8.25
C GLN A 177 3.66 7.44 8.27
N ARG A 178 3.11 7.25 9.48
CA ARG A 178 1.66 7.20 9.71
C ARG A 178 1.07 8.57 9.41
N TYR A 179 -0.03 8.62 8.66
CA TYR A 179 -0.84 9.83 8.55
C TYR A 179 -1.83 9.83 9.69
N SER A 180 -1.77 10.83 10.56
CA SER A 180 -2.82 11.08 11.54
C SER A 180 -4.02 11.74 10.89
N MET A 181 -5.19 11.67 11.53
CA MET A 181 -6.37 12.36 11.01
C MET A 181 -6.14 13.88 10.92
N VAL A 182 -5.40 14.45 11.88
CA VAL A 182 -4.98 15.86 11.87
C VAL A 182 -4.16 16.19 10.62
N LYS A 183 -3.20 15.32 10.24
CA LYS A 183 -2.41 15.51 9.02
C LYS A 183 -3.30 15.46 7.77
N LEU A 184 -4.27 14.56 7.71
CA LEU A 184 -5.22 14.46 6.60
C LEU A 184 -6.09 15.71 6.45
N VAL A 185 -6.52 16.31 7.56
CA VAL A 185 -7.23 17.61 7.56
C VAL A 185 -6.32 18.72 7.05
N ASN A 186 -5.08 18.80 7.56
CA ASN A 186 -4.11 19.85 7.18
C ASN A 186 -3.74 19.83 5.68
N ILE A 187 -3.68 18.66 5.06
CA ILE A 187 -3.42 18.53 3.61
C ILE A 187 -4.70 18.66 2.76
N GLY A 188 -5.86 18.91 3.37
CA GLY A 188 -7.13 19.11 2.68
C GLY A 188 -7.75 17.83 2.11
N ALA A 189 -7.44 16.66 2.69
CA ALA A 189 -8.06 15.39 2.28
C ALA A 189 -9.52 15.29 2.75
N LEU A 190 -9.85 15.93 3.87
CA LEU A 190 -11.19 16.10 4.44
C LEU A 190 -11.19 17.36 5.31
N THR A 191 -12.37 17.80 5.77
CA THR A 191 -12.49 18.96 6.67
C THR A 191 -12.54 18.54 8.13
N ALA A 192 -12.35 19.49 9.04
CA ALA A 192 -12.43 19.25 10.48
C ALA A 192 -13.81 18.71 10.91
N ALA A 193 -14.90 19.24 10.33
CA ALA A 193 -16.25 18.77 10.56
C ALA A 193 -16.45 17.30 10.16
N MET A 194 -15.89 16.90 9.00
CA MET A 194 -15.91 15.50 8.56
C MET A 194 -15.08 14.60 9.48
N ALA A 195 -13.90 15.06 9.92
CA ALA A 195 -13.06 14.32 10.85
C ALA A 195 -13.73 14.13 12.21
N GLU A 196 -14.43 15.16 12.71
CA GLU A 196 -15.19 15.12 13.96
C GLU A 196 -16.36 14.13 13.88
N PHE A 197 -17.12 14.13 12.78
CA PHE A 197 -18.15 13.13 12.53
C PHE A 197 -17.59 11.70 12.58
N LEU A 198 -16.45 11.47 11.92
CA LEU A 198 -15.81 10.15 11.90
C LEU A 198 -15.24 9.75 13.28
N ARG A 199 -14.75 10.71 14.06
CA ARG A 199 -14.34 10.50 15.45
C ARG A 199 -15.52 10.00 16.28
N ILE A 200 -16.67 10.65 16.18
CA ILE A 200 -17.92 10.24 16.84
C ILE A 200 -18.31 8.82 16.41
N CYS A 201 -18.30 8.54 15.10
CA CYS A 201 -18.63 7.21 14.59
C CYS A 201 -17.73 6.12 15.22
N VAL A 202 -16.42 6.34 15.27
CA VAL A 202 -15.50 5.37 15.88
C VAL A 202 -15.75 5.21 17.37
N GLN A 203 -15.92 6.31 18.12
CA GLN A 203 -16.14 6.27 19.57
C GLN A 203 -17.43 5.54 19.96
N TYR A 204 -18.50 5.74 19.19
CA TYR A 204 -19.79 5.08 19.40
C TYR A 204 -19.95 3.79 18.58
N ARG A 205 -18.81 3.16 18.23
CA ARG A 205 -18.74 1.82 17.62
C ARG A 205 -19.62 1.64 16.37
N LYS A 206 -19.63 2.66 15.51
CA LYS A 206 -20.22 2.54 14.18
C LYS A 206 -19.30 1.75 13.25
N ASN A 207 -19.88 0.85 12.48
CA ASN A 207 -19.20 0.04 11.48
C ASN A 207 -18.94 0.89 10.23
N ILE A 208 -17.67 1.03 9.85
CA ILE A 208 -17.25 1.94 8.79
C ILE A 208 -16.51 1.16 7.70
N ILE A 209 -16.92 1.37 6.45
CA ILE A 209 -16.17 0.88 5.29
C ILE A 209 -15.51 2.05 4.56
N VAL A 210 -14.18 2.01 4.47
CA VAL A 210 -13.40 2.96 3.67
C VAL A 210 -13.25 2.42 2.25
N SER A 211 -13.87 3.10 1.28
CA SER A 211 -13.90 2.67 -0.11
C SER A 211 -13.13 3.57 -1.06
N GLY A 212 -12.78 3.06 -2.24
CA GLY A 212 -12.00 3.77 -3.25
C GLY A 212 -11.22 2.84 -4.17
N GLY A 213 -10.80 3.40 -5.31
CA GLY A 213 -9.95 2.71 -6.28
C GLY A 213 -8.55 2.36 -5.74
N THR A 214 -7.71 1.81 -6.61
CA THR A 214 -6.30 1.53 -6.29
C THR A 214 -5.53 2.84 -6.08
N GLY A 215 -4.66 2.89 -5.07
CA GLY A 215 -3.81 4.06 -4.82
C GLY A 215 -4.51 5.29 -4.23
N THR A 216 -5.79 5.20 -3.86
CA THR A 216 -6.55 6.32 -3.24
C THR A 216 -6.24 6.53 -1.76
N GLY A 217 -5.50 5.60 -1.12
CA GLY A 217 -5.06 5.73 0.28
C GLY A 217 -6.02 5.11 1.32
N LYS A 218 -6.84 4.11 0.94
CA LYS A 218 -7.79 3.45 1.86
C LYS A 218 -7.16 2.99 3.18
N THR A 219 -6.10 2.17 3.10
CA THR A 219 -5.40 1.66 4.29
C THR A 219 -4.77 2.78 5.11
N THR A 220 -4.25 3.82 4.44
CA THR A 220 -3.71 5.02 5.12
C THR A 220 -4.80 5.75 5.89
N PHE A 221 -5.98 5.93 5.29
CA PHE A 221 -7.12 6.57 5.93
C PHE A 221 -7.68 5.71 7.07
N LEU A 222 -7.75 4.38 6.89
CA LEU A 222 -8.18 3.46 7.95
C LEU A 222 -7.22 3.51 9.15
N ASN A 223 -5.90 3.54 8.91
CA ASN A 223 -4.90 3.74 9.95
C ASN A 223 -5.12 5.06 10.71
N ALA A 224 -5.37 6.17 10.02
CA ALA A 224 -5.68 7.45 10.64
C ALA A 224 -6.97 7.40 11.48
N LEU A 225 -8.01 6.76 10.94
CA LEU A 225 -9.30 6.58 11.61
C LEU A 225 -9.19 5.72 12.87
N SER A 226 -8.30 4.72 12.84
CA SER A 226 -8.06 3.81 13.96
C SER A 226 -7.45 4.51 15.19
N GLU A 227 -6.87 5.72 15.03
CA GLU A 227 -6.38 6.53 16.16
C GLU A 227 -7.50 6.92 17.13
N TYR A 228 -8.76 6.94 16.67
CA TYR A 228 -9.92 7.25 17.50
C TYR A 228 -10.48 6.06 18.30
N ILE A 229 -9.95 4.85 18.07
CA ILE A 229 -10.35 3.66 18.84
C ILE A 229 -9.77 3.77 20.26
N SER A 230 -10.58 3.47 21.28
CA SER A 230 -10.14 3.57 22.67
C SER A 230 -8.98 2.61 22.97
N SER A 231 -8.03 3.07 23.79
CA SER A 231 -6.88 2.25 24.22
C SER A 231 -7.27 1.06 25.11
N SER A 232 -8.50 1.01 25.60
CA SER A 232 -9.03 -0.13 26.38
C SER A 232 -9.53 -1.28 25.51
N GLU A 233 -9.68 -1.07 24.20
CA GLU A 233 -10.25 -2.06 23.29
C GLU A 233 -9.21 -3.08 22.84
N ARG A 234 -9.62 -4.35 22.79
CA ARG A 234 -8.87 -5.45 22.19
C ARG A 234 -9.21 -5.55 20.72
N ILE A 235 -8.22 -5.35 19.86
CA ILE A 235 -8.42 -5.22 18.41
C ILE A 235 -7.69 -6.35 17.71
N VAL A 236 -8.39 -7.03 16.79
CA VAL A 236 -7.77 -8.02 15.89
C VAL A 236 -7.72 -7.42 14.49
N THR A 237 -6.52 -7.27 13.91
CA THR A 237 -6.34 -6.88 12.51
C THR A 237 -6.08 -8.11 11.66
N ILE A 238 -6.69 -8.18 10.47
CA ILE A 238 -6.57 -9.32 9.55
C ILE A 238 -6.31 -8.79 8.15
N GLU A 239 -5.19 -9.15 7.54
CA GLU A 239 -4.74 -8.59 6.27
C GLU A 239 -4.08 -9.65 5.38
N ASP A 240 -4.11 -9.48 4.05
CA ASP A 240 -3.28 -10.30 3.14
C ASP A 240 -1.79 -10.09 3.41
N ALA A 241 -1.41 -8.84 3.66
CA ALA A 241 -0.10 -8.41 4.10
C ALA A 241 -0.30 -7.30 5.11
N ALA A 242 0.25 -7.42 6.31
CA ALA A 242 -0.02 -6.49 7.41
C ALA A 242 0.45 -5.07 7.07
N GLU A 243 -0.47 -4.17 6.72
CA GLU A 243 -0.22 -2.76 6.47
C GLU A 243 -0.70 -1.87 7.64
N LEU A 244 -1.63 -2.37 8.45
CA LEU A 244 -2.18 -1.63 9.57
C LEU A 244 -1.19 -1.55 10.74
N ARG A 245 -1.10 -0.35 11.31
CA ARG A 245 -0.25 -0.05 12.44
C ARG A 245 -1.03 0.79 13.43
N LEU A 246 -1.77 0.10 14.29
CA LEU A 246 -2.55 0.71 15.35
C LEU A 246 -1.64 1.17 16.49
N ALA A 247 -2.09 2.17 17.25
CA ALA A 247 -1.36 2.73 18.39
C ALA A 247 -1.79 2.12 19.73
N GLN A 248 -2.95 1.45 19.74
CA GLN A 248 -3.54 0.85 20.93
C GLN A 248 -2.64 -0.28 21.46
N PRO A 249 -2.59 -0.47 22.79
CA PRO A 249 -1.70 -1.47 23.40
C PRO A 249 -2.14 -2.91 23.13
N HIS A 250 -3.45 -3.15 22.92
CA HIS A 250 -4.03 -4.49 22.85
C HIS A 250 -4.43 -4.88 21.42
N VAL A 251 -3.45 -4.86 20.51
CA VAL A 251 -3.63 -5.18 19.09
C VAL A 251 -3.02 -6.54 18.78
N LEU A 252 -3.80 -7.39 18.10
CA LEU A 252 -3.38 -8.71 17.62
C LEU A 252 -3.45 -8.71 16.09
N SER A 253 -2.28 -8.72 15.45
CA SER A 253 -2.19 -8.68 14.00
C SER A 253 -2.05 -10.07 13.41
N LEU A 254 -2.97 -10.42 12.51
CA LEU A 254 -3.02 -11.67 11.78
C LEU A 254 -2.80 -11.40 10.29
N GLU A 255 -2.03 -12.26 9.65
CA GLU A 255 -1.74 -12.17 8.22
C GLU A 255 -2.18 -13.46 7.53
N ALA A 256 -2.87 -13.35 6.39
CA ALA A 256 -3.20 -14.48 5.55
C ALA A 256 -1.91 -15.10 4.98
N ARG A 257 -1.96 -16.39 4.68
CA ARG A 257 -0.81 -17.11 4.13
C ARG A 257 -1.21 -17.77 2.81
N PRO A 258 -0.62 -17.39 1.67
CA PRO A 258 -0.88 -18.10 0.41
C PRO A 258 -0.37 -19.54 0.50
N ALA A 259 -0.91 -20.41 -0.36
CA ALA A 259 -0.39 -21.75 -0.52
C ALA A 259 1.11 -21.75 -0.88
N ASN A 260 1.83 -22.79 -0.46
CA ASN A 260 3.19 -23.04 -0.91
C ASN A 260 3.21 -23.47 -2.39
N VAL A 261 4.41 -23.69 -2.96
CA VAL A 261 4.58 -24.11 -4.37
C VAL A 261 3.86 -25.42 -4.70
N GLU A 262 3.59 -26.26 -3.69
CA GLU A 262 2.86 -27.52 -3.80
C GLU A 262 1.33 -27.35 -3.61
N GLY A 263 0.83 -26.12 -3.51
CA GLY A 263 -0.59 -25.83 -3.30
C GLY A 263 -1.11 -26.12 -1.89
N ARG A 264 -0.23 -26.23 -0.89
CA ARG A 264 -0.58 -26.61 0.49
C ARG A 264 -0.37 -25.47 1.49
N GLY A 265 -1.10 -25.55 2.60
CA GLY A 265 -0.90 -24.68 3.76
C GLY A 265 -1.46 -23.25 3.60
N GLU A 266 -2.38 -23.04 2.67
CA GLU A 266 -3.13 -21.78 2.57
C GLU A 266 -3.90 -21.51 3.86
N VAL A 267 -3.89 -20.24 4.30
CA VAL A 267 -4.73 -19.71 5.38
C VAL A 267 -5.34 -18.43 4.84
N THR A 268 -6.64 -18.43 4.57
CA THR A 268 -7.33 -17.30 3.96
C THR A 268 -7.70 -16.23 5.00
N ILE A 269 -8.00 -15.00 4.54
CA ILE A 269 -8.59 -13.96 5.41
C ILE A 269 -9.86 -14.50 6.09
N ARG A 270 -10.69 -15.25 5.36
CA ARG A 270 -11.92 -15.83 5.89
C ARG A 270 -11.66 -16.78 7.06
N ASP A 271 -10.64 -17.63 6.97
CA ASP A 271 -10.25 -18.53 8.06
C ASP A 271 -9.84 -17.75 9.32
N LEU A 272 -9.09 -16.66 9.12
CA LEU A 272 -8.65 -15.78 10.20
C LEU A 272 -9.82 -15.01 10.83
N VAL A 273 -10.79 -14.53 10.05
CA VAL A 273 -12.00 -13.86 10.57
C VAL A 273 -12.77 -14.81 11.47
N ARG A 274 -13.01 -16.05 11.02
CA ARG A 274 -13.69 -17.08 11.82
C ARG A 274 -12.94 -17.44 13.09
N ASN A 275 -11.61 -17.49 13.02
CA ASN A 275 -10.79 -17.73 14.19
C ASN A 275 -10.83 -16.54 15.17
N ALA A 276 -10.81 -15.31 14.66
CA ALA A 276 -10.83 -14.08 15.45
C ALA A 276 -12.07 -13.97 16.32
N LEU A 277 -13.23 -14.45 15.88
CA LEU A 277 -14.46 -14.52 16.68
C LEU A 277 -14.30 -15.29 18.00
N ARG A 278 -13.31 -16.19 18.10
CA ARG A 278 -13.00 -16.96 19.33
C ARG A 278 -11.95 -16.28 20.20
N MET A 279 -11.37 -15.17 19.75
CA MET A 279 -10.28 -14.46 20.44
C MET A 279 -10.79 -13.37 21.39
N ARG A 280 -12.12 -13.28 21.58
CA ARG A 280 -12.83 -12.23 22.33
C ARG A 280 -12.36 -10.81 21.95
N PRO A 281 -12.39 -10.43 20.66
CA PRO A 281 -12.08 -9.06 20.27
C PRO A 281 -13.23 -8.12 20.65
N ASP A 282 -12.92 -6.87 20.97
CA ASP A 282 -13.91 -5.78 20.96
C ASP A 282 -14.16 -5.31 19.52
N ARG A 283 -13.13 -5.34 18.66
CA ARG A 283 -13.22 -5.00 17.24
C ARG A 283 -12.43 -5.95 16.36
N ILE A 284 -12.99 -6.27 15.20
CA ILE A 284 -12.28 -6.94 14.11
C ILE A 284 -12.09 -5.94 12.97
N ILE A 285 -10.85 -5.77 12.52
CA ILE A 285 -10.50 -4.91 11.39
C ILE A 285 -9.97 -5.79 10.27
N VAL A 286 -10.68 -5.82 9.15
CA VAL A 286 -10.22 -6.51 7.94
C VAL A 286 -9.56 -5.48 7.04
N GLY A 287 -8.29 -5.67 6.67
CA GLY A 287 -7.53 -4.70 5.89
C GLY A 287 -8.19 -4.35 4.57
N GLU A 288 -8.65 -5.36 3.83
CA GLU A 288 -9.48 -5.18 2.63
C GLU A 288 -10.34 -6.42 2.41
N CYS A 289 -11.65 -6.23 2.21
CA CYS A 289 -12.55 -7.30 1.77
C CYS A 289 -12.58 -7.37 0.23
N ARG A 290 -12.36 -8.57 -0.31
CA ARG A 290 -12.27 -8.92 -1.73
C ARG A 290 -13.08 -10.16 -2.11
N GLY A 291 -13.58 -10.94 -1.15
CA GLY A 291 -14.27 -12.20 -1.40
C GLY A 291 -15.17 -12.66 -0.25
N GLY A 292 -15.28 -13.98 -0.10
CA GLY A 292 -16.24 -14.63 0.80
C GLY A 292 -16.12 -14.27 2.29
N GLU A 293 -14.97 -13.75 2.73
CA GLU A 293 -14.78 -13.20 4.07
C GLU A 293 -15.71 -12.01 4.38
N ALA A 294 -16.26 -11.34 3.35
CA ALA A 294 -17.23 -10.27 3.54
C ALA A 294 -18.46 -10.76 4.31
N LEU A 295 -18.92 -12.00 4.09
CA LEU A 295 -20.05 -12.58 4.83
C LEU A 295 -19.72 -12.72 6.32
N ASP A 296 -18.59 -13.35 6.65
CA ASP A 296 -18.18 -13.57 8.04
C ASP A 296 -17.89 -12.24 8.75
N MET A 297 -17.40 -11.23 8.02
CA MET A 297 -17.19 -9.86 8.52
C MET A 297 -18.52 -9.14 8.81
N LEU A 298 -19.49 -9.19 7.89
CA LEU A 298 -20.84 -8.63 8.10
C LEU A 298 -21.57 -9.34 9.26
N GLN A 299 -21.36 -10.65 9.43
CA GLN A 299 -21.87 -11.37 10.59
C GLN A 299 -21.23 -10.87 11.88
N ALA A 300 -19.90 -10.73 11.92
CA ALA A 300 -19.19 -10.20 13.09
C ALA A 300 -19.73 -8.82 13.50
N MET A 301 -19.92 -7.92 12.51
CA MET A 301 -20.50 -6.58 12.68
C MET A 301 -21.92 -6.60 13.27
N ASN A 302 -22.72 -7.61 12.95
CA ASN A 302 -24.08 -7.77 13.49
C ASN A 302 -24.10 -8.50 14.85
N THR A 303 -23.05 -9.25 15.21
CA THR A 303 -23.03 -10.15 16.37
C THR A 303 -21.97 -9.74 17.39
N GLY A 304 -22.10 -8.54 17.96
CA GLY A 304 -21.38 -8.11 19.16
C GLY A 304 -19.92 -7.72 18.95
N HIS A 305 -19.50 -7.47 17.71
CA HIS A 305 -18.18 -6.90 17.37
C HIS A 305 -18.36 -5.55 16.66
N ASP A 306 -19.21 -4.70 17.23
CA ASP A 306 -19.55 -3.39 16.70
C ASP A 306 -18.31 -2.49 16.62
N GLY A 307 -18.34 -1.52 15.72
CA GLY A 307 -17.21 -0.61 15.50
C GLY A 307 -16.11 -1.22 14.65
N SER A 308 -16.41 -2.34 13.97
CA SER A 308 -15.54 -2.97 12.99
C SER A 308 -15.26 -2.02 11.81
N LEU A 309 -14.02 -2.08 11.32
CA LEU A 309 -13.55 -1.25 10.22
C LEU A 309 -13.05 -2.15 9.09
N THR A 310 -13.27 -1.77 7.85
CA THR A 310 -12.68 -2.46 6.70
C THR A 310 -12.45 -1.52 5.54
N THR A 311 -11.68 -1.97 4.56
CA THR A 311 -11.60 -1.30 3.26
C THR A 311 -12.21 -2.14 2.15
N GLY A 312 -12.72 -1.48 1.11
CA GLY A 312 -13.29 -2.17 -0.05
C GLY A 312 -13.05 -1.40 -1.35
N HIS A 313 -12.66 -2.10 -2.41
CA HIS A 313 -12.48 -1.46 -3.70
C HIS A 313 -13.82 -1.18 -4.38
N ALA A 314 -14.16 0.09 -4.60
CA ALA A 314 -15.31 0.51 -5.40
C ALA A 314 -15.12 1.92 -5.95
N ASN A 315 -15.86 2.23 -7.01
CA ASN A 315 -15.85 3.55 -7.65
C ASN A 315 -16.84 4.54 -7.04
N SER A 316 -17.78 4.05 -6.24
CA SER A 316 -18.77 4.86 -5.50
C SER A 316 -19.33 4.07 -4.31
N PRO A 317 -19.97 4.73 -3.33
CA PRO A 317 -20.65 4.03 -2.24
C PRO A 317 -21.72 3.05 -2.71
N ARG A 318 -22.45 3.38 -3.79
CA ARG A 318 -23.46 2.47 -4.37
C ARG A 318 -22.81 1.23 -5.00
N ASP A 319 -21.72 1.42 -5.74
CA ASP A 319 -20.93 0.30 -6.31
C ASP A 319 -20.36 -0.59 -5.22
N LEU A 320 -19.93 -0.02 -4.07
CA LEU A 320 -19.48 -0.80 -2.93
C LEU A 320 -20.57 -1.74 -2.39
N LEU A 321 -21.80 -1.26 -2.22
CA LEU A 321 -22.91 -2.10 -1.75
C LEU A 321 -23.18 -3.27 -2.70
N SER A 322 -23.23 -3.00 -4.01
CA SER A 322 -23.37 -4.07 -5.02
C SER A 322 -22.20 -5.05 -5.00
N ARG A 323 -20.97 -4.59 -4.76
CA ARG A 323 -19.79 -5.46 -4.62
C ARG A 323 -19.83 -6.31 -3.36
N LEU A 324 -20.32 -5.78 -2.24
CA LEU A 324 -20.52 -6.57 -1.02
C LEU A 324 -21.51 -7.71 -1.27
N GLU A 325 -22.59 -7.49 -2.04
CA GLU A 325 -23.52 -8.57 -2.43
C GLU A 325 -22.77 -9.69 -3.17
N VAL A 326 -21.95 -9.33 -4.16
CA VAL A 326 -21.15 -10.32 -4.93
C VAL A 326 -20.13 -11.04 -4.03
N MET A 327 -19.42 -10.30 -3.18
CA MET A 327 -18.45 -10.88 -2.24
C MET A 327 -19.10 -11.89 -1.29
N VAL A 328 -20.30 -11.59 -0.79
CA VAL A 328 -21.07 -12.53 0.04
C VAL A 328 -21.45 -13.79 -0.74
N LEU A 329 -21.84 -13.69 -2.01
CA LEU A 329 -22.14 -14.86 -2.84
C LEU A 329 -20.90 -15.76 -3.06
N MET A 330 -19.70 -15.17 -3.12
CA MET A 330 -18.44 -15.93 -3.20
C MET A 330 -18.15 -16.76 -1.95
N ALA A 331 -18.87 -16.54 -0.85
CA ALA A 331 -18.75 -17.32 0.37
C ALA A 331 -19.29 -18.76 0.20
N GLY A 332 -19.95 -19.08 -0.92
CA GLY A 332 -20.45 -20.42 -1.26
C GLY A 332 -21.73 -20.81 -0.52
N MET A 333 -22.41 -19.85 0.11
CA MET A 333 -23.71 -20.06 0.75
C MET A 333 -24.83 -19.58 -0.17
N GLU A 334 -25.86 -20.42 -0.34
CA GLU A 334 -27.08 -20.03 -1.07
C GLU A 334 -27.98 -19.19 -0.18
N LEU A 335 -27.73 -17.88 -0.14
CA LEU A 335 -28.57 -16.90 0.54
C LEU A 335 -29.42 -16.15 -0.48
N PRO A 336 -30.73 -15.95 -0.23
CA PRO A 336 -31.54 -15.04 -1.04
C PRO A 336 -30.92 -13.64 -1.06
N VAL A 337 -30.88 -12.99 -2.23
CA VAL A 337 -30.28 -11.65 -2.40
C VAL A 337 -30.84 -10.64 -1.39
N ARG A 338 -32.14 -10.71 -1.11
CA ARG A 338 -32.78 -9.87 -0.10
C ARG A 338 -32.17 -10.05 1.29
N ALA A 339 -31.90 -11.29 1.72
CA ALA A 339 -31.28 -11.57 3.01
C ALA A 339 -29.85 -11.03 3.08
N ILE A 340 -29.10 -11.07 1.97
CA ILE A 340 -27.77 -10.47 1.87
C ILE A 340 -27.87 -8.94 2.05
N ARG A 341 -28.83 -8.30 1.38
CA ARG A 341 -29.05 -6.85 1.50
C ARG A 341 -29.49 -6.44 2.90
N GLU A 342 -30.34 -7.23 3.54
CA GLU A 342 -30.74 -7.01 4.94
C GLU A 342 -29.52 -7.10 5.87
N GLN A 343 -28.62 -8.08 5.66
CA GLN A 343 -27.37 -8.18 6.44
C GLN A 343 -26.45 -6.98 6.22
N ILE A 344 -26.29 -6.51 4.97
CA ILE A 344 -25.46 -5.35 4.65
C ILE A 344 -26.03 -4.08 5.29
N ALA A 345 -27.34 -3.84 5.12
CA ALA A 345 -28.02 -2.67 5.67
C ALA A 345 -28.01 -2.63 7.19
N SER A 346 -28.06 -3.80 7.84
CA SER A 346 -27.97 -3.91 9.30
C SER A 346 -26.54 -3.76 9.83
N ALA A 347 -25.53 -4.26 9.09
CA ALA A 347 -24.16 -4.30 9.56
C ALA A 347 -23.40 -2.99 9.34
N VAL A 348 -23.61 -2.32 8.20
CA VAL A 348 -22.80 -1.17 7.80
C VAL A 348 -23.51 0.10 8.23
N ASP A 349 -22.84 0.98 8.98
CA ASP A 349 -23.41 2.28 9.35
C ASP A 349 -22.96 3.39 8.40
N VAL A 350 -21.69 3.40 8.02
CA VAL A 350 -21.08 4.51 7.26
C VAL A 350 -20.13 4.00 6.18
N ILE A 351 -20.20 4.61 5.00
CA ILE A 351 -19.23 4.42 3.92
C ILE A 351 -18.48 5.73 3.66
N VAL A 352 -17.15 5.66 3.68
CA VAL A 352 -16.25 6.79 3.34
C VAL A 352 -15.63 6.51 1.98
N GLN A 353 -15.97 7.29 0.96
CA GLN A 353 -15.43 7.15 -0.39
C GLN A 353 -14.19 8.04 -0.57
N LEU A 354 -13.07 7.44 -0.96
CA LEU A 354 -11.84 8.13 -1.33
C LEU A 354 -11.63 8.11 -2.85
N SER A 355 -11.10 9.22 -3.36
CA SER A 355 -10.64 9.32 -4.74
C SER A 355 -9.26 9.98 -4.83
N ARG A 356 -8.47 9.59 -5.83
CA ARG A 356 -7.24 10.28 -6.23
C ARG A 356 -7.56 11.15 -7.44
N PHE A 357 -7.27 12.44 -7.32
CA PHE A 357 -7.48 13.42 -8.38
C PHE A 357 -6.29 13.50 -9.33
N SER A 358 -6.47 14.19 -10.46
CA SER A 358 -5.44 14.38 -11.48
C SER A 358 -4.21 15.13 -10.99
N ASP A 359 -4.33 15.88 -9.90
CA ASP A 359 -3.23 16.59 -9.23
C ASP A 359 -2.47 15.72 -8.21
N GLY A 360 -2.75 14.41 -8.18
CA GLY A 360 -2.16 13.45 -7.24
C GLY A 360 -2.79 13.45 -5.85
N ARG A 361 -3.59 14.47 -5.50
CA ARG A 361 -4.18 14.59 -4.17
C ARG A 361 -5.27 13.54 -3.96
N ARG A 362 -5.27 12.98 -2.76
CA ARG A 362 -6.27 12.02 -2.27
C ARG A 362 -7.26 12.76 -1.39
N ARG A 363 -8.57 12.64 -1.65
CA ARG A 363 -9.62 13.30 -0.85
C ARG A 363 -10.78 12.36 -0.58
N VAL A 364 -11.49 12.60 0.52
CA VAL A 364 -12.79 12.00 0.81
C VAL A 364 -13.83 12.63 -0.12
N THR A 365 -14.26 11.92 -1.15
CA THR A 365 -15.24 12.44 -2.11
C THR A 365 -16.68 12.31 -1.65
N ALA A 366 -16.97 11.36 -0.76
CA ALA A 366 -18.28 11.22 -0.14
C ALA A 366 -18.18 10.55 1.24
N ILE A 367 -19.07 10.94 2.14
CA ILE A 367 -19.41 10.17 3.34
C ILE A 367 -20.90 9.96 3.29
N VAL A 368 -21.33 8.70 3.32
CA VAL A 368 -22.75 8.33 3.30
C VAL A 368 -23.08 7.46 4.51
N ALA A 369 -24.22 7.69 5.12
CA ALA A 369 -24.81 6.74 6.06
C ALA A 369 -25.60 5.69 5.28
N VAL A 370 -25.48 4.44 5.72
CA VAL A 370 -26.32 3.33 5.25
C VAL A 370 -27.50 3.25 6.19
N GLU A 371 -28.70 3.22 5.62
CA GLU A 371 -29.95 3.15 6.37
C GLU A 371 -30.60 1.77 6.21
N ARG A 372 -31.93 1.73 6.29
CA ARG A 372 -32.72 0.51 6.12
C ARG A 372 -32.80 0.05 4.67
N LEU A 373 -33.21 -1.20 4.52
CA LEU A 373 -33.71 -1.74 3.27
C LEU A 373 -35.15 -1.24 3.03
N GLU A 374 -35.41 -0.65 1.87
CA GLU A 374 -36.77 -0.32 1.43
C GLU A 374 -37.08 -1.06 0.12
N GLY A 375 -38.03 -2.01 0.20
CA GLY A 375 -38.22 -3.00 -0.86
C GLY A 375 -36.97 -3.85 -1.05
N ASP A 376 -36.34 -3.74 -2.22
CA ASP A 376 -35.10 -4.44 -2.57
C ASP A 376 -33.88 -3.51 -2.65
N VAL A 377 -34.00 -2.25 -2.21
CA VAL A 377 -32.95 -1.23 -2.33
C VAL A 377 -32.48 -0.79 -0.94
N ILE A 378 -31.18 -0.92 -0.70
CA ILE A 378 -30.54 -0.37 0.51
C ILE A 378 -30.54 1.15 0.36
N LEU A 379 -31.22 1.85 1.29
CA LEU A 379 -31.23 3.30 1.31
C LEU A 379 -29.91 3.83 1.89
N THR A 380 -29.46 4.96 1.35
CA THR A 380 -28.26 5.64 1.83
C THR A 380 -28.53 7.14 1.90
N GLN A 381 -28.10 7.77 2.97
CA GLN A 381 -28.17 9.22 3.15
C GLN A 381 -26.79 9.84 2.89
N PRO A 382 -26.64 10.74 1.89
CA PRO A 382 -25.40 11.47 1.73
C PRO A 382 -25.24 12.49 2.86
N LEU A 383 -24.11 12.45 3.55
CA LEU A 383 -23.81 13.36 4.66
C LEU A 383 -22.84 14.46 4.21
N PHE A 384 -21.81 14.06 3.46
CA PHE A 384 -20.79 14.96 2.93
C PHE A 384 -20.42 14.56 1.51
N HIS A 385 -20.09 15.53 0.67
CA HIS A 385 -19.50 15.28 -0.65
C HIS A 385 -18.46 16.34 -1.02
N PHE A 386 -17.51 15.97 -1.88
CA PHE A 386 -16.60 16.92 -2.51
C PHE A 386 -17.11 17.32 -3.88
N ARG A 387 -17.34 18.62 -4.09
CA ARG A 387 -17.74 19.17 -5.39
C ARG A 387 -16.53 19.79 -6.09
N GLN A 388 -16.04 19.14 -7.14
CA GLN A 388 -15.06 19.74 -8.04
C GLN A 388 -15.70 20.90 -8.82
N LYS A 389 -15.08 22.07 -8.76
CA LYS A 389 -15.51 23.29 -9.47
C LYS A 389 -14.70 23.53 -10.75
N GLY A 390 -13.49 22.97 -10.83
CA GLY A 390 -12.65 23.07 -12.02
C GLY A 390 -11.23 22.60 -11.78
N ILE A 391 -10.34 22.97 -12.70
CA ILE A 391 -8.90 22.74 -12.65
C ILE A 391 -8.20 24.10 -12.66
N GLY A 392 -7.43 24.39 -11.63
CA GLY A 392 -6.67 25.63 -11.46
C GLY A 392 -5.28 25.56 -12.10
N ALA A 393 -4.45 26.55 -11.77
CA ALA A 393 -3.08 26.64 -12.28
C ALA A 393 -2.27 25.36 -11.97
N ARG A 394 -1.42 24.95 -12.93
CA ARG A 394 -0.57 23.75 -12.84
C ARG A 394 -1.35 22.44 -12.62
N GLY A 395 -2.62 22.37 -13.05
CA GLY A 395 -3.42 21.14 -12.99
C GLY A 395 -4.06 20.86 -11.63
N ALA A 396 -3.96 21.78 -10.66
CA ALA A 396 -4.52 21.61 -9.32
C ALA A 396 -6.05 21.49 -9.35
N VAL A 397 -6.62 20.51 -8.65
CA VAL A 397 -8.08 20.36 -8.59
C VAL A 397 -8.67 21.37 -7.60
N VAL A 398 -9.56 22.23 -8.10
CA VAL A 398 -10.27 23.24 -7.32
C VAL A 398 -11.68 22.73 -7.04
N GLY A 399 -12.07 22.75 -5.77
CA GLY A 399 -13.40 22.33 -5.32
C GLY A 399 -13.57 22.57 -3.84
N SER A 400 -14.75 22.25 -3.32
CA SER A 400 -15.10 22.45 -1.92
C SER A 400 -15.88 21.25 -1.41
N PHE A 401 -15.70 20.93 -0.12
CA PHE A 401 -16.58 19.99 0.57
C PHE A 401 -17.92 20.65 0.86
N GLN A 402 -18.99 19.87 0.85
CA GLN A 402 -20.34 20.31 1.11
C GLN A 402 -21.03 19.28 1.98
N GLY A 403 -21.84 19.76 2.91
CA GLY A 403 -22.63 18.96 3.82
C GLY A 403 -24.09 19.03 3.43
N HIS A 404 -24.85 18.01 3.79
CA HIS A 404 -26.27 17.92 3.44
C HIS A 404 -27.21 18.44 4.54
N GLY A 405 -26.67 18.98 5.64
CA GLY A 405 -27.40 19.64 6.71
C GLY A 405 -28.17 18.74 7.67
N GLN A 406 -28.29 17.45 7.36
CA GLN A 406 -29.01 16.48 8.19
C GLN A 406 -28.04 15.44 8.77
N PRO A 407 -28.08 15.18 10.09
CA PRO A 407 -27.35 14.08 10.70
C PRO A 407 -27.95 12.72 10.29
N PRO A 408 -27.20 11.62 10.44
CA PRO A 408 -27.75 10.27 10.25
C PRO A 408 -28.66 9.85 11.41
N ALA A 409 -29.55 8.89 11.15
CA ALA A 409 -30.57 8.44 12.11
C ALA A 409 -30.02 8.06 13.50
N PHE A 410 -28.82 7.49 13.58
CA PHE A 410 -28.23 7.10 14.86
C PHE A 410 -27.86 8.30 15.77
N TYR A 411 -27.85 9.54 15.28
CA TYR A 411 -27.69 10.72 16.13
C TYR A 411 -28.87 10.90 17.09
N GLU A 412 -30.09 10.57 16.65
CA GLU A 412 -31.27 10.66 17.51
C GLU A 412 -31.16 9.68 18.67
N ALA A 413 -30.78 8.43 18.40
CA ALA A 413 -30.56 7.42 19.43
C ALA A 413 -29.44 7.82 20.43
N LEU A 414 -28.39 8.51 19.97
CA LEU A 414 -27.34 9.02 20.85
C LEU A 414 -27.83 10.18 21.72
N ASP A 415 -28.63 11.09 21.15
CA ASP A 415 -29.23 12.22 21.86
C ASP A 415 -30.20 11.74 22.95
N GLU A 416 -31.04 10.75 22.64
CA GLU A 416 -31.93 10.06 23.60
C GLU A 416 -31.15 9.35 24.71
N ALA A 417 -29.95 8.85 24.41
CA ALA A 417 -29.02 8.29 25.39
C ALA A 417 -28.24 9.35 26.20
N GLY A 418 -28.56 10.64 26.04
CA GLY A 418 -27.95 11.76 26.75
C GLY A 418 -26.63 12.26 26.15
N VAL A 419 -26.29 11.84 24.94
CA VAL A 419 -25.11 12.31 24.20
C VAL A 419 -25.51 13.42 23.25
N HIS A 420 -25.37 14.67 23.71
CA HIS A 420 -25.62 15.84 22.87
C HIS A 420 -24.44 16.10 21.92
N LEU A 421 -24.67 15.85 20.63
CA LEU A 421 -23.67 16.05 19.58
C LEU A 421 -23.97 17.31 18.77
N ASP A 422 -22.91 17.99 18.33
CA ASP A 422 -23.03 19.15 17.46
C ASP A 422 -23.56 18.73 16.07
N ARG A 423 -24.77 19.18 15.74
CA ARG A 423 -25.41 18.90 14.45
C ARG A 423 -25.01 19.92 13.36
N SER A 424 -24.38 21.04 13.73
CA SER A 424 -23.96 22.06 12.77
C SER A 424 -22.86 21.57 11.83
N ILE A 425 -22.10 20.55 12.23
CA ILE A 425 -21.02 19.93 11.43
C ILE A 425 -21.52 19.42 10.06
N PHE A 426 -22.81 19.11 9.91
CA PHE A 426 -23.40 18.66 8.65
C PHE A 426 -23.78 19.81 7.71
N SER A 427 -23.83 21.05 8.20
CA SER A 427 -24.11 22.25 7.40
C SER A 427 -22.84 23.06 7.14
N ASP A 428 -21.99 23.21 8.16
CA ASP A 428 -20.77 24.01 8.11
C ASP A 428 -19.55 23.11 7.83
N VAL A 429 -19.22 22.97 6.54
CA VAL A 429 -18.13 22.07 6.11
C VAL A 429 -16.82 22.82 5.87
N GLY A 430 -16.69 24.04 6.41
CA GLY A 430 -15.50 24.89 6.29
C GLY A 430 -15.58 25.93 5.19
#